data_AF-A0A9X3CDG7-F1
#
_entry.id   AF-A0A9X3CDG7-F1
#
_cell.length_a   1.000
_cell.length_b   1.000
_cell.length_c   1.000
_cell.angle_alpha   90.00
_cell.angle_beta   90.00
_cell.angle_gamma   90.00
#
_symmetry.space_group_name_H-M   'P 1'
#
loop_
_entity.id
_entity.type
_entity.pdbx_description
1 polymer ?
#
loop_
_entity_poly.entity_id
_entity_poly.type
_entity_poly.pdbx_seq_one_letter_code
_entity_poly.pdbx_strand_id
1 'polypeptide(L)' 'MNDTNRLLMIILCVVIPPFAVFVSKGFGKDFIINLILTLIFFVPGMIHALWLTLK' A
#
# COMPACT_ATOMS: atom_id res chain seq x y z
N MET A 1 -15.68 -12.65 2.40
CA MET A 1 -14.79 -11.48 2.56
C MET A 1 -15.69 -10.26 2.34
N ASN A 2 -15.97 -9.46 3.38
CA ASN A 2 -16.93 -8.35 3.31
C ASN A 2 -16.40 -7.27 2.34
N ASP A 3 -17.16 -6.92 1.31
CA ASP A 3 -16.73 -6.06 0.20
C ASP A 3 -16.18 -4.69 0.65
N THR A 4 -16.61 -4.24 1.84
CA THR A 4 -16.10 -3.06 2.56
C THR A 4 -14.58 -3.05 2.71
N ASN A 5 -13.94 -4.21 2.93
CA ASN A 5 -12.50 -4.27 3.22
C ASN A 5 -11.65 -3.97 1.98
N ARG A 6 -12.12 -4.35 0.78
CA ARG A 6 -11.41 -4.08 -0.48
C ARG A 6 -11.45 -2.61 -0.83
N LEU A 7 -12.62 -1.99 -0.70
CA LEU A 7 -12.78 -0.56 -0.98
C LEU A 7 -11.95 0.29 0.00
N LEU A 8 -11.97 -0.05 1.29
CA LEU A 8 -11.13 0.59 2.32
C LEU A 8 -9.65 0.47 2.00
N MET A 9 -9.17 -0.72 1.62
CA MET A 9 -7.76 -0.94 1.26
C MET A 9 -7.35 -0.11 0.04
N ILE A 10 -8.20 -0.01 -0.99
CA ILE A 10 -7.92 0.81 -2.18
C ILE A 10 -7.83 2.29 -1.82
N ILE A 11 -8.76 2.80 -1.01
CA ILE A 11 -8.76 4.19 -0.54
C ILE A 11 -7.50 4.46 0.31
N LEU A 12 -7.16 3.55 1.22
CA LEU A 12 -5.94 3.62 2.03
C LEU A 12 -4.68 3.61 1.14
N CYS A 13 -4.67 2.85 0.05
CA CYS A 13 -3.57 2.78 -0.90
C CYS A 13 -3.29 4.13 -1.59
N VAL A 14 -4.33 4.92 -1.86
CA VAL A 14 -4.24 6.23 -2.52
C VAL A 14 -3.95 7.36 -1.52
N VAL A 15 -4.56 7.34 -0.33
CA VAL A 15 -4.37 8.41 0.68
C VAL A 15 -3.08 8.19 1.46
N ILE A 16 -2.80 6.96 1.89
CA ILE A 16 -1.63 6.56 2.68
C ILE A 16 -1.09 5.21 2.18
N PRO A 17 -0.42 5.18 1.00
CA PRO A 17 0.19 3.96 0.46
C PRO A 17 1.04 3.16 1.47
N PRO A 18 1.86 3.77 2.36
CA PRO A 18 2.60 2.99 3.35
C PRO A 18 1.69 2.24 4.32
N PHE A 19 0.54 2.79 4.71
CA PHE A 19 -0.38 2.14 5.64
C PHE A 19 -1.10 0.93 5.02
N ALA A 20 -1.44 1.01 3.73
CA ALA A 20 -1.98 -0.14 2.99
C ALA A 20 -0.96 -1.30 2.92
N VAL A 21 0.32 -0.99 2.61
CA VAL A 21 1.41 -1.98 2.62
C VAL A 21 1.65 -2.55 4.02
N PHE A 22 1.52 -1.71 5.04
CA PHE A 22 1.65 -2.11 6.43
C PHE A 22 0.61 -3.15 6.84
N VAL A 23 -0.65 -2.95 6.45
CA VAL A 23 -1.74 -3.88 6.75
C VAL A 23 -1.63 -5.16 5.91
N SER A 24 -1.16 -5.07 4.66
CA SER A 24 -0.99 -6.25 3.78
C SER A 24 0.24 -7.10 4.11
N LYS A 25 1.38 -6.51 4.51
CA LYS A 25 2.66 -7.24 4.73
C LYS A 25 3.32 -7.04 6.10
N GLY A 26 2.85 -6.11 6.93
CA GLY A 26 3.45 -5.80 8.24
C GLY A 26 4.65 -4.85 8.19
N PHE A 27 5.34 -4.70 9.35
CA PHE A 27 6.55 -3.87 9.50
C PHE A 27 7.76 -4.64 8.94
N GLY A 28 8.00 -4.49 7.63
CA GLY A 28 9.08 -5.19 6.94
C GLY A 28 9.82 -4.32 5.93
N LYS A 29 10.78 -4.92 5.22
CA LYS A 29 11.55 -4.27 4.17
C LYS A 29 10.66 -3.67 3.07
N ASP A 30 9.55 -4.32 2.74
CA ASP A 30 8.58 -3.84 1.75
C ASP A 30 7.94 -2.50 2.16
N PHE A 31 7.65 -2.29 3.47
CA PHE A 31 7.12 -1.02 3.98
C PHE A 31 8.12 0.13 3.82
N ILE A 32 9.39 -0.12 4.16
CA ILE A 32 10.47 0.88 4.04
C ILE A 32 10.73 1.22 2.57
N ILE A 33 10.76 0.21 1.69
CA ILE A 33 10.89 0.41 0.25
C ILE A 33 9.71 1.23 -0.28
N ASN A 34 8.48 0.90 0.11
CA ASN A 34 7.30 1.61 -0.36
C ASN A 34 7.23 3.05 0.18
N LEU A 35 7.70 3.28 1.41
CA LEU A 35 7.79 4.60 2.03
C LEU A 35 8.83 5.49 1.32
N ILE A 36 10.01 4.94 1.01
CA ILE A 36 11.06 5.64 0.25
C ILE A 36 10.59 5.91 -1.17
N LEU A 37 9.96 4.93 -1.83
CA LEU A 37 9.37 5.13 -3.16
C LEU A 37 8.32 6.23 -3.13
N THR A 38 7.40 6.21 -2.15
CA THR A 38 6.36 7.25 -2.01
C THR A 38 6.96 8.65 -1.83
N LEU A 39 8.11 8.77 -1.15
CA LEU A 39 8.83 10.03 -0.91
C LEU A 39 9.59 10.58 -2.13
N ILE A 40 10.13 9.71 -3.00
CA ILE A 40 10.93 10.12 -4.17
C ILE A 40 10.08 10.13 -5.45
N PHE A 41 9.14 9.19 -5.58
CA PHE A 41 8.20 9.03 -6.67
C PHE A 41 6.88 8.40 -6.15
N PHE A 42 5.87 9.23 -5.87
CA PHE A 42 4.57 8.79 -5.33
C PHE A 42 3.89 7.66 -6.16
N VAL A 43 4.04 7.70 -7.49
CA VAL A 43 3.42 6.77 -8.44
C VAL A 43 3.88 5.30 -8.27
N PRO A 44 5.18 4.96 -8.29
CA PRO A 44 5.63 3.58 -8.07
C PRO A 44 5.29 3.04 -6.67
N GLY A 45 5.21 3.89 -5.65
CA GLY A 45 4.72 3.49 -4.33
C GLY A 45 3.25 3.05 -4.34
N MET A 46 2.39 3.75 -5.08
CA MET A 46 0.99 3.33 -5.26
C MET A 46 0.89 2.01 -6.05
N ILE A 47 1.66 1.83 -7.11
CA ILE A 47 1.64 0.60 -7.93
C ILE A 47 2.09 -0.60 -7.10
N HIS A 48 3.18 -0.45 -6.33
CA HIS A 48 3.68 -1.51 -5.47
C HIS A 48 2.68 -1.87 -4.37
N ALA A 49 2.07 -0.88 -3.73
CA ALA A 49 1.03 -1.09 -2.73
C ALA A 49 -0.22 -1.77 -3.31
N LEU A 50 -0.68 -1.35 -4.50
CA LEU A 50 -1.78 -1.99 -5.22
C LEU A 50 -1.46 -3.43 -5.60
N TRP A 51 -0.25 -3.68 -6.12
CA TRP A 51 0.19 -5.03 -6.46
C TRP A 51 0.20 -5.94 -5.23
N LEU A 52 0.60 -5.41 -4.08
CA LEU A 52 0.63 -6.15 -2.82
C LEU A 52 -0.76 -6.41 -2.23
N THR A 53 -1.70 -5.49 -2.42
CA THR A 53 -3.10 -5.64 -1.98
C THR A 53 -3.92 -6.53 -2.91
N LEU A 54 -3.60 -6.55 -4.21
CA LEU A 54 -4.25 -7.40 -5.22
C LEU A 54 -3.67 -8.83 -5.26
N LYS A 55 -2.43 -9.00 -4.79
CA LYS A 55 -1.76 -10.30 -4.59
C LYS A 55 -2.41 -11.07 -3.44
#